data_AF-A0A6C0GE34-F1
#
_entry.id   AF-A0A6C0GE34-F1
#
_cell.length_a   1.000
_cell.length_b   1.000
_cell.length_c   1.000
_cell.angle_alpha   90.00
_cell.angle_beta   90.00
_cell.angle_gamma   90.00
#
_symmetry.space_group_name_H-M   'P 1'
#
loop_
_entity.id
_entity.type
_entity.pdbx_description
1 polymer ?
#
loop_
_entity_poly.entity_id
_entity_poly.type
_entity_poly.pdbx_seq_one_letter_code
_entity_poly.pdbx_strand_id
1 'polypeptide(L)'
;MHEATAANGLTSSQKKMDKHSYLKRIAYQGPLELSLEVLCSLHQYHMLNVPFENLDIHYGKEIILEKEAIYQKVVENYRGGLCYELNLLFHWLLTQIGFESKIIAARIFDSQSVVGPAFDHMCIIVEHQ
;
A
#
# COMPACT_ATOMS: atom_id res chain seq x y z
N MET A 1 4.90 -9.79 -42.76
CA MET A 1 5.23 -8.39 -42.44
C MET A 1 3.93 -7.66 -42.17
N HIS A 2 3.60 -7.46 -40.90
CA HIS A 2 2.68 -6.43 -40.45
C HIS A 2 3.23 -5.93 -39.12
N GLU A 3 3.72 -4.70 -39.14
CA GLU A 3 4.17 -3.95 -37.97
C GLU A 3 2.94 -3.65 -37.11
N ALA A 4 3.00 -4.05 -35.83
CA ALA A 4 2.11 -3.50 -34.82
C ALA A 4 2.81 -2.28 -34.21
N THR A 5 2.22 -1.13 -34.49
CA THR A 5 2.60 0.19 -34.00
C THR A 5 2.60 0.26 -32.48
N ALA A 6 3.67 0.83 -31.94
CA ALA A 6 3.80 1.18 -30.53
C ALA A 6 2.75 2.24 -30.16
N ALA A 7 1.88 1.92 -29.20
CA ALA A 7 1.03 2.90 -28.55
C ALA A 7 1.82 3.57 -27.42
N ASN A 8 2.41 4.72 -27.73
CA ASN A 8 2.77 5.73 -26.75
C ASN A 8 1.49 6.31 -26.14
N GLY A 9 1.43 6.38 -24.80
CA GLY A 9 0.53 7.29 -24.11
C GLY A 9 -0.03 6.72 -22.82
N LEU A 10 0.48 7.20 -21.69
CA LEU A 10 -0.28 7.56 -20.48
C LEU A 10 0.71 8.17 -19.47
N THR A 11 1.10 9.42 -19.71
CA THR A 11 1.64 10.28 -18.66
C THR A 11 0.49 10.59 -17.70
N SER A 12 0.24 9.70 -16.74
CA SER A 12 -0.59 10.06 -15.59
C SER A 12 0.17 11.13 -14.80
N SER A 13 -0.42 12.32 -14.69
CA SER A 13 -0.06 13.23 -13.61
C SER A 13 -0.34 12.45 -12.32
N GLN A 14 0.70 11.92 -11.68
CA GLN A 14 0.54 11.17 -10.43
C GLN A 14 -0.07 12.12 -9.41
N LYS A 15 -1.35 11.92 -9.10
CA LYS A 15 -2.06 12.67 -8.08
C LYS A 15 -1.27 12.51 -6.77
N LYS A 16 -1.05 13.63 -6.07
CA LYS A 16 -0.40 13.61 -4.76
C LYS A 16 -1.42 13.18 -3.71
N MET A 17 -0.97 12.36 -2.77
CA MET A 17 -1.74 11.99 -1.59
C MET A 17 -1.88 13.21 -0.67
N ASP A 18 -3.05 13.43 -0.07
CA ASP A 18 -3.13 14.25 1.13
C ASP A 18 -2.57 13.45 2.32
N LYS A 19 -1.29 13.70 2.61
CA LYS A 19 -0.56 13.08 3.72
C LYS A 19 -1.16 13.45 5.07
N HIS A 20 -1.74 14.65 5.23
CA HIS A 20 -2.26 15.07 6.52
C HIS A 20 -3.42 14.19 6.97
N SER A 21 -4.39 13.94 6.07
CA SER A 21 -5.53 13.06 6.35
C SER A 21 -5.09 11.60 6.57
N TYR A 22 -4.05 11.12 5.86
CA TYR A 22 -3.46 9.81 6.13
C TYR A 22 -2.86 9.73 7.54
N LEU A 23 -1.97 10.67 7.88
CA LEU A 23 -1.30 10.68 9.18
C LEU A 23 -2.31 10.79 10.33
N LYS A 24 -3.37 11.59 10.13
CA LYS A 24 -4.52 11.65 11.03
C LYS A 24 -5.24 10.30 11.13
N ARG A 25 -5.49 9.60 10.01
CA ARG A 25 -6.13 8.27 10.00
C ARG A 25 -5.36 7.24 10.83
N ILE A 26 -4.02 7.29 10.79
CA ILE A 26 -3.16 6.40 11.57
C ILE A 26 -2.80 6.96 12.95
N ALA A 27 -3.33 8.12 13.34
CA ALA A 27 -3.03 8.83 14.59
C ALA A 27 -1.54 9.21 14.80
N TYR A 28 -0.77 9.36 13.72
CA TYR A 28 0.63 9.75 13.79
C TYR A 28 0.79 11.27 13.78
N GLN A 29 1.54 11.81 14.76
CA GLN A 29 1.80 13.25 14.93
C GLN A 29 3.31 13.56 15.02
N GLY A 30 4.16 12.56 14.79
CA GLY A 30 5.61 12.70 14.82
C GLY A 30 6.18 13.37 13.57
N PRO A 31 7.51 13.55 13.52
CA PRO A 31 8.17 14.16 12.39
C PRO A 31 8.22 13.23 11.17
N LEU A 32 8.62 13.76 10.01
CA LEU A 32 8.72 13.01 8.77
C LEU A 32 10.16 12.96 8.24
N GLU A 33 11.16 12.96 9.12
CA GLU A 33 12.54 12.74 8.70
C GLU A 33 12.71 11.34 8.10
N LEU A 34 13.62 11.21 7.13
CA LEU A 34 13.94 9.95 6.48
C LEU A 34 14.86 9.10 7.36
N SER A 35 14.32 8.58 8.47
CA SER A 35 15.04 7.74 9.42
C SER A 35 14.32 6.42 9.68
N LEU A 36 15.09 5.41 10.11
CA LEU A 36 14.56 4.11 10.52
C LEU A 36 13.54 4.25 11.65
N GLU A 37 13.77 5.16 12.60
CA GLU A 37 12.85 5.42 13.71
C GLU A 37 11.49 5.93 13.22
N VAL A 38 11.49 6.88 12.27
CA VAL A 38 10.26 7.40 11.65
C VAL A 38 9.57 6.31 10.83
N LEU A 39 10.32 5.53 10.04
CA LEU A 39 9.76 4.40 9.28
C LEU A 39 9.07 3.38 10.20
N CYS A 40 9.75 2.95 11.26
CA CYS A 40 9.20 2.02 12.24
C CYS A 40 7.96 2.59 12.93
N SER A 41 7.98 3.88 13.29
CA SER A 41 6.84 4.55 13.90
C SER A 41 5.65 4.62 12.95
N LEU A 42 5.84 5.07 11.71
CA LEU A 42 4.78 5.11 10.70
C LEU A 42 4.15 3.73 10.48
N HIS A 43 4.99 2.69 10.39
CA HIS A 43 4.52 1.31 10.24
C HIS A 43 3.71 0.84 11.45
N GLN A 44 4.22 1.06 12.68
CA GLN A 44 3.53 0.70 13.91
C GLN A 44 2.17 1.40 14.03
N TYR A 45 2.12 2.71 13.80
CA TYR A 45 0.89 3.48 13.87
C TYR A 45 -0.12 3.05 12.79
N HIS A 46 0.36 2.68 11.58
CA HIS A 46 -0.51 2.08 10.57
C HIS A 46 -1.12 0.76 11.05
N MET A 47 -0.31 -0.19 11.54
CA MET A 47 -0.82 -1.49 12.00
C MET A 47 -1.80 -1.37 13.17
N LEU A 48 -1.57 -0.43 14.10
CA LEU A 48 -2.41 -0.27 15.29
C LEU A 48 -3.76 0.41 14.99
N ASN A 49 -3.87 1.15 13.88
CA ASN A 49 -5.05 1.96 13.58
C ASN A 49 -5.79 1.53 12.32
N VAL A 50 -5.15 0.81 11.40
CA VAL A 50 -5.77 0.34 10.15
C VAL A 50 -5.94 -1.18 10.21
N PRO A 51 -7.18 -1.69 10.27
CA PRO A 51 -7.41 -3.13 10.39
C PRO A 51 -7.04 -3.86 9.10
N PHE A 52 -6.50 -5.06 9.24
CA PHE A 52 -6.49 -6.05 8.16
C PHE A 52 -7.87 -6.73 8.11
N GLU A 53 -8.54 -6.66 6.96
CA GLU A 53 -9.91 -7.16 6.82
C GLU A 53 -10.25 -7.55 5.38
N ASN A 54 -11.23 -8.45 5.24
CA ASN A 54 -11.68 -9.02 3.97
C ASN A 54 -13.21 -8.87 3.79
N LEU A 55 -13.84 -7.88 4.44
CA LEU A 55 -15.30 -7.72 4.46
C LEU A 55 -15.88 -7.48 3.06
N ASP A 56 -15.14 -6.78 2.19
CA ASP A 56 -15.60 -6.55 0.82
C ASP A 56 -15.77 -7.87 0.04
N ILE A 57 -14.91 -8.87 0.27
CA ILE A 57 -15.08 -10.23 -0.29
C ILE A 57 -16.37 -10.86 0.23
N HIS A 58 -16.62 -10.78 1.54
CA HIS A 58 -17.84 -11.33 2.14
C HIS A 58 -19.12 -10.65 1.65
N TYR A 59 -19.05 -9.38 1.25
CA TYR A 59 -20.16 -8.63 0.65
C TYR A 59 -20.23 -8.72 -0.87
N GLY A 60 -19.37 -9.52 -1.52
CA GLY A 60 -19.33 -9.64 -2.98
C GLY A 60 -18.95 -8.34 -3.69
N LYS A 61 -18.23 -7.43 -3.00
CA LYS A 61 -17.70 -6.20 -3.57
C LYS A 61 -16.37 -6.47 -4.24
N GLU A 62 -16.15 -5.83 -5.38
CA GLU A 62 -14.89 -5.89 -6.10
C GLU A 62 -13.76 -5.21 -5.30
N ILE A 63 -12.57 -5.79 -5.35
CA ILE A 63 -11.35 -5.20 -4.78
C ILE A 63 -10.67 -4.36 -5.86
N ILE A 64 -10.69 -3.04 -5.70
CA ILE A 64 -10.13 -2.09 -6.66
C ILE A 64 -8.72 -1.70 -6.22
N LEU A 65 -7.70 -2.04 -7.03
CA LEU A 65 -6.28 -1.77 -6.73
C LEU A 65 -5.77 -0.45 -7.34
N GLU A 66 -6.60 0.59 -7.28
CA GLU A 66 -6.24 1.95 -7.65
C GLU A 66 -5.92 2.78 -6.39
N LYS A 67 -4.83 3.54 -6.41
CA LYS A 67 -4.32 4.27 -5.24
C LYS A 67 -5.40 5.17 -4.61
N GLU A 68 -6.15 5.87 -5.44
CA GLU A 68 -7.20 6.80 -5.03
C GLU A 68 -8.40 6.07 -4.41
N ALA A 69 -8.82 4.95 -5.01
CA ALA A 69 -9.92 4.13 -4.48
C ALA A 69 -9.56 3.53 -3.11
N ILE A 70 -8.32 3.03 -2.98
CA ILE A 70 -7.80 2.49 -1.72
C ILE A 70 -7.72 3.60 -0.66
N TYR A 71 -7.24 4.79 -1.03
CA TYR A 71 -7.18 5.93 -0.12
C TYR A 71 -8.57 6.34 0.39
N GLN A 72 -9.53 6.48 -0.52
CA GLN A 72 -10.92 6.77 -0.14
C GLN A 72 -11.48 5.70 0.81
N LYS A 73 -11.26 4.41 0.51
CA LYS A 73 -11.68 3.30 1.37
C LYS A 73 -11.05 3.36 2.76
N VAL A 74 -9.72 3.39 2.84
CA VAL A 74 -8.99 3.20 4.09
C VAL A 74 -8.92 4.48 4.92
N VAL A 75 -8.65 5.61 4.27
CA VAL A 75 -8.40 6.91 4.92
C VAL A 75 -9.71 7.67 5.16
N GLU A 76 -10.52 7.85 4.13
CA GLU A 76 -11.73 8.68 4.23
C GLU A 76 -12.91 7.91 4.85
N ASN A 77 -13.09 6.64 4.48
CA ASN A 77 -14.19 5.78 4.96
C ASN A 77 -13.81 4.92 6.18
N TYR A 78 -12.60 5.09 6.74
CA TYR A 78 -12.12 4.39 7.95
C TYR A 78 -12.20 2.86 7.87
N ARG A 79 -12.09 2.28 6.67
CA ARG A 79 -12.02 0.83 6.48
C ARG A 79 -10.59 0.30 6.60
N GLY A 80 -10.46 -1.01 6.50
CA GLY A 80 -9.19 -1.71 6.37
C GLY A 80 -8.98 -2.23 4.95
N GLY A 81 -8.19 -3.28 4.81
CA GLY A 81 -8.05 -3.99 3.54
C GLY A 81 -7.12 -5.20 3.63
N LEU A 82 -6.89 -5.80 2.48
CA LEU A 82 -5.94 -6.90 2.31
C LEU A 82 -4.52 -6.40 2.07
N CYS A 83 -3.55 -7.32 1.96
CA CYS A 83 -2.14 -6.97 1.82
C CYS A 83 -1.84 -6.09 0.59
N TYR A 84 -2.51 -6.30 -0.55
CA TYR A 84 -2.34 -5.46 -1.73
C TYR A 84 -2.83 -4.04 -1.50
N GLU A 85 -3.99 -3.87 -0.86
CA GLU A 85 -4.55 -2.55 -0.59
C GLU A 85 -3.68 -1.78 0.42
N LEU A 86 -3.38 -2.42 1.56
CA LEU A 86 -2.65 -1.77 2.64
C LEU A 86 -1.20 -1.47 2.27
N ASN A 87 -0.50 -2.39 1.60
CA ASN A 87 0.88 -2.14 1.19
C ASN A 87 0.97 -1.16 0.01
N LEU A 88 0.04 -1.17 -0.97
CA LEU A 88 0.04 -0.14 -2.01
C LEU A 88 -0.15 1.25 -1.40
N LEU A 89 -1.08 1.36 -0.45
CA LEU A 89 -1.38 2.61 0.25
C LEU A 89 -0.20 3.09 1.11
N PHE A 90 0.44 2.19 1.86
CA PHE A 90 1.61 2.53 2.69
C PHE A 90 2.83 2.87 1.82
N HIS A 91 3.12 2.12 0.76
CA HIS A 91 4.16 2.46 -0.21
C HIS A 91 3.92 3.83 -0.86
N TRP A 92 2.66 4.17 -1.18
CA TRP A 92 2.34 5.50 -1.70
C TRP A 92 2.63 6.62 -0.69
N LEU A 93 2.35 6.41 0.60
CA LEU A 93 2.76 7.35 1.65
C LEU A 93 4.29 7.49 1.70
N LEU A 94 5.02 6.37 1.79
CA LEU A 94 6.48 6.35 1.92
C LEU A 94 7.16 7.11 0.77
N THR A 95 6.76 6.83 -0.47
CA THR A 95 7.29 7.51 -1.66
C THR A 95 6.95 9.01 -1.68
N GLN A 96 5.79 9.43 -1.17
CA GLN A 96 5.41 10.84 -1.05
C GLN A 96 6.11 11.58 0.11
N ILE A 97 6.60 10.85 1.12
CA ILE A 97 7.46 11.41 2.18
C ILE A 97 8.90 11.54 1.68
N GLY A 98 9.34 10.64 0.80
CA GLY A 98 10.68 10.66 0.19
C GLY A 98 11.52 9.42 0.48
N PHE A 99 10.95 8.39 1.13
CA PHE A 99 11.63 7.11 1.28
C PHE A 99 11.78 6.41 -0.07
N GLU A 100 12.98 5.89 -0.32
CA GLU A 100 13.21 4.97 -1.43
C GLU A 100 12.65 3.60 -1.06
N SER A 101 11.61 3.17 -1.77
CA SER A 101 10.95 1.90 -1.49
C SER A 101 10.47 1.22 -2.76
N LYS A 102 10.36 -0.11 -2.70
CA LYS A 102 9.89 -0.95 -3.79
C LYS A 102 8.91 -2.00 -3.30
N ILE A 103 7.95 -2.32 -4.15
CA ILE A 103 6.99 -3.39 -3.91
C ILE A 103 7.57 -4.71 -4.38
N ILE A 104 7.40 -5.75 -3.59
CA ILE A 104 7.76 -7.12 -3.94
C ILE A 104 6.58 -8.06 -3.76
N ALA A 105 6.58 -9.15 -4.52
CA ALA A 105 5.70 -10.29 -4.30
C ALA A 105 6.36 -11.27 -3.33
N ALA A 106 5.57 -11.83 -2.44
CA ALA A 106 5.97 -12.89 -1.52
C ALA A 106 5.00 -14.08 -1.65
N ARG A 107 5.33 -15.17 -0.95
CA ARG A 107 4.48 -16.35 -0.80
C ARG A 107 4.26 -16.65 0.68
N ILE A 108 3.04 -16.97 1.07
CA ILE A 108 2.72 -17.33 2.46
C ILE A 108 2.93 -18.84 2.65
N PHE A 109 3.44 -19.24 3.80
CA PHE A 109 3.48 -20.63 4.22
C PHE A 109 2.25 -20.96 5.04
N ASP A 110 1.62 -22.10 4.78
CA ASP A 110 0.58 -22.62 5.66
C ASP A 110 1.18 -23.19 6.97
N SER A 111 0.30 -23.66 7.87
CA SER A 111 0.74 -24.25 9.15
C SER A 111 1.58 -25.53 9.01
N GLN A 112 1.64 -26.11 7.81
CA GLN A 112 2.41 -27.29 7.46
C GLN A 112 3.66 -26.95 6.64
N SER A 113 4.02 -25.66 6.54
CA SER A 113 5.14 -25.15 5.74
C SER A 113 5.00 -25.40 4.24
N VAL A 114 3.78 -25.58 3.74
CA VAL A 114 3.51 -25.66 2.31
C VAL A 114 3.46 -24.23 1.75
N VAL A 115 4.17 -24.02 0.64
CA VAL A 115 4.26 -22.72 -0.03
C VAL A 115 2.96 -22.43 -0.78
N GLY A 116 2.38 -21.26 -0.53
CA GLY A 116 1.20 -20.75 -1.20
C GLY A 116 1.40 -20.41 -2.69
N PRO A 117 0.32 -19.99 -3.38
CA PRO A 117 0.39 -19.63 -4.78
C PRO A 117 1.29 -18.40 -5.02
N ALA A 118 1.76 -18.24 -6.26
CA ALA A 118 2.49 -17.03 -6.63
C ALA A 118 1.60 -15.79 -6.46
N PHE A 119 2.19 -14.68 -6.00
CA PHE A 119 1.51 -13.39 -5.82
C PHE A 119 0.36 -13.42 -4.78
N ASP A 120 0.44 -14.31 -3.79
CA ASP A 120 -0.55 -14.35 -2.70
C ASP A 120 -0.35 -13.22 -1.66
N HIS A 121 0.84 -12.62 -1.63
CA HIS A 121 1.22 -11.59 -0.69
C HIS A 121 2.09 -10.51 -1.34
N MET A 122 1.87 -9.27 -0.90
CA MET A 122 2.65 -8.11 -1.27
C MET A 122 3.39 -7.58 -0.04
N CYS A 123 4.67 -7.26 -0.20
CA CYS A 123 5.47 -6.56 0.82
C CYS A 123 6.16 -5.33 0.23
N ILE A 124 6.74 -4.52 1.12
CA ILE A 124 7.55 -3.35 0.76
C ILE A 124 8.97 -3.57 1.28
N ILE A 125 9.96 -3.30 0.43
CA ILE A 125 11.34 -3.11 0.86
C ILE A 125 11.62 -1.61 0.86
N VAL A 126 12.18 -1.09 1.94
CA VAL A 126 12.67 0.29 2.04
C VAL A 126 14.18 0.26 2.08
N GLU A 127 14.82 1.06 1.23
CA GLU A 127 16.27 1.24 1.25
C GLU A 127 16.61 2.37 2.23
N HIS A 128 17.47 2.07 3.19
CA HIS A 128 17.91 3.02 4.20
C HIS A 128 19.45 3.04 4.17
N GLN A 129 20.03 4.23 4.03
CA GLN A 129 21.48 4.44 4.03
C GLN A 129 22.05 4.48 5.45
#